data_AF-A0A925I924-F1
#
_entry.id   AF-A0A925I924-F1
#
_cell.length_a   1.000
_cell.length_b   1.000
_cell.length_c   1.000
_cell.angle_alpha   90.00
_cell.angle_beta   90.00
_cell.angle_gamma   90.00
#
_symmetry.space_group_name_H-M   'P 1'
#
loop_
_entity.id
_entity.type
_entity.pdbx_description
1 polymer ?
#
loop_
_entity_poly.entity_id
_entity_poly.type
_entity_poly.pdbx_seq_one_letter_code
_entity_poly.pdbx_strand_id
1 'polypeptide(L)'
;MNSTEGINELLDLFLVIAKQDKWNHNMNKAYLNFFFRHYNNPQVIAYLSEKYDEKLGGIAEKEVTNQHQLSMDLDSVKTLAITKRFNKMINDEERLVVLALLCEQAKTGDFITTHRNEIIEAINSVLGLEKNTFVSIKSLVLQENPYQDADENTLIMEPEDLSLYNRIRGVKHEKVPKLDKPVSIKKYSGLPGLLVFKYFGQQELSVSGNPIAPKRFYILRQKDVLSGDGFSYSFDQLTGILNKKFALDSLKLAQEEKTPFIDFDVKTNKLQIKGVSIPEDALSFYKPILHWLGLYMQQRPASAELSFQMEFFNTVSSRLFLEIMKLMQKLKEGGTEVIIRWIFEEDDEDIQEAGENYSQMVDVKFIIEPRA
;
A
#
# COMPACT_ATOMS: atom_id res chain seq x y z
N MET A 1 19.68 -17.75 -6.81
CA MET A 1 19.75 -17.63 -8.28
C MET A 1 21.16 -17.26 -8.77
N ASN A 2 22.20 -18.01 -8.36
CA ASN A 2 23.61 -17.72 -8.71
C ASN A 2 24.20 -18.73 -9.71
N SER A 3 23.42 -19.68 -10.20
CA SER A 3 23.85 -20.61 -11.24
C SER A 3 23.54 -20.05 -12.62
N THR A 4 24.47 -20.23 -13.56
CA THR A 4 24.30 -19.91 -14.98
C THR A 4 23.04 -20.56 -15.57
N GLU A 5 22.70 -21.75 -15.08
CA GLU A 5 21.50 -22.50 -15.47
C GLU A 5 20.20 -21.79 -15.07
N GLY A 6 20.07 -21.36 -13.81
CA GLY A 6 18.87 -20.64 -13.36
C GLY A 6 18.70 -19.29 -14.06
N ILE A 7 19.82 -18.62 -14.35
CA ILE A 7 19.84 -17.40 -15.14
C ILE A 7 19.31 -17.63 -16.57
N ASN A 8 19.74 -18.73 -17.21
CA ASN A 8 19.29 -19.08 -18.56
C ASN A 8 17.79 -19.44 -18.62
N GLU A 9 17.28 -20.19 -17.63
CA GLU A 9 15.85 -20.54 -17.57
C GLU A 9 14.98 -19.30 -17.33
N LEU A 10 15.46 -18.35 -16.51
CA LEU A 10 14.76 -17.08 -16.34
C LEU A 10 14.72 -16.26 -17.63
N LEU A 11 15.84 -16.19 -18.35
CA LEU A 11 15.85 -15.58 -19.69
C LEU A 11 14.83 -16.22 -20.63
N ASP A 12 14.67 -17.55 -20.57
CA ASP A 12 13.67 -18.24 -21.38
C ASP A 12 12.23 -17.84 -21.00
N LEU A 13 11.92 -17.66 -19.71
CA LEU A 13 10.63 -17.11 -19.28
C LEU A 13 10.39 -15.68 -19.79
N PHE A 14 11.42 -14.84 -19.78
CA PHE A 14 11.33 -13.47 -20.33
C PHE A 14 11.08 -13.50 -21.85
N LEU A 15 11.72 -14.43 -22.57
CA LEU A 15 11.52 -14.58 -24.01
C LEU A 15 10.10 -15.02 -24.37
N VAL A 16 9.44 -15.84 -23.53
CA VAL A 16 8.03 -16.23 -23.72
C VAL A 16 7.12 -15.00 -23.76
N ILE A 17 7.32 -14.05 -22.84
CA ILE A 17 6.54 -12.80 -22.81
C ILE A 17 6.93 -11.89 -23.99
N ALA A 18 8.23 -11.75 -24.28
CA ALA A 18 8.74 -10.89 -25.34
C ALA A 18 8.27 -11.30 -26.76
N LYS A 19 8.07 -12.61 -27.00
CA LYS A 19 7.55 -13.14 -28.27
C LYS A 19 6.20 -12.54 -28.66
N GLN A 20 5.37 -12.17 -27.67
CA GLN A 20 4.04 -11.60 -27.91
C GLN A 20 4.08 -10.22 -28.60
N ASP A 21 5.19 -9.49 -28.47
CA ASP A 21 5.36 -8.14 -29.04
C ASP A 21 6.03 -8.12 -30.42
N LYS A 22 6.13 -9.25 -31.11
CA LYS A 22 7.02 -9.39 -32.28
C LYS A 22 8.44 -8.91 -31.98
N TRP A 23 8.91 -9.17 -30.75
CA TRP A 23 10.31 -8.96 -30.37
C TRP A 23 10.78 -7.50 -30.34
N ASN A 24 9.99 -6.57 -29.79
CA ASN A 24 10.42 -5.18 -29.60
C ASN A 24 11.74 -5.09 -28.78
N HIS A 25 12.86 -5.01 -29.51
CA HIS A 25 14.20 -5.34 -29.03
C HIS A 25 14.72 -4.35 -27.97
N ASN A 26 14.45 -3.06 -28.19
CA ASN A 26 14.96 -1.98 -27.35
C ASN A 26 14.25 -1.94 -25.98
N MET A 27 12.96 -2.23 -25.94
CA MET A 27 12.17 -2.20 -24.71
C MET A 27 12.55 -3.37 -23.78
N ASN A 28 12.71 -4.58 -24.33
CA ASN A 28 13.08 -5.75 -23.54
C ASN A 28 14.51 -5.68 -22.97
N LYS A 29 15.46 -5.11 -23.72
CA LYS A 29 16.85 -4.92 -23.27
C LYS A 29 16.95 -3.97 -22.08
N ALA A 30 16.15 -2.90 -22.06
CA ALA A 30 16.07 -1.98 -20.93
C ALA A 30 15.52 -2.67 -19.67
N TYR A 31 14.57 -3.61 -19.80
CA TYR A 31 14.05 -4.39 -18.68
C TYR A 31 15.06 -5.40 -18.14
N LEU A 32 15.81 -6.08 -19.01
CA LEU A 32 16.86 -7.01 -18.57
C LEU A 32 18.00 -6.28 -17.87
N ASN A 33 18.46 -5.16 -18.44
CA ASN A 33 19.48 -4.34 -17.78
C ASN A 33 19.02 -3.80 -16.42
N PHE A 34 17.73 -3.46 -16.30
CA PHE A 34 17.13 -3.07 -15.03
C PHE A 34 17.05 -4.24 -14.03
N PHE A 35 16.61 -5.40 -14.50
CA PHE A 35 16.49 -6.61 -13.70
C PHE A 35 17.84 -7.02 -13.11
N PHE A 36 18.90 -7.07 -13.91
CA PHE A 36 20.18 -7.57 -13.45
C PHE A 36 20.98 -6.62 -12.56
N ARG A 37 20.59 -5.34 -12.49
CA ARG A 37 21.05 -4.44 -11.40
C ARG A 37 20.67 -4.98 -10.01
N HIS A 38 19.56 -5.72 -9.88
CA HIS A 38 19.14 -6.35 -8.61
C HIS A 38 20.02 -7.53 -8.17
N TYR A 39 20.89 -8.05 -9.05
CA TYR A 39 21.88 -9.08 -8.72
C TYR A 39 23.23 -8.49 -8.33
N ASN A 40 23.41 -7.17 -8.48
CA ASN A 40 24.59 -6.42 -8.06
C ASN A 40 25.91 -7.08 -8.52
N ASN A 41 25.91 -7.73 -9.70
CA ASN A 41 27.07 -8.39 -10.27
C ASN A 41 27.23 -7.96 -11.75
N PRO A 42 28.17 -7.05 -12.04
CA PRO A 42 28.42 -6.55 -13.39
C PRO A 42 28.72 -7.64 -14.44
N GLN A 43 29.37 -8.75 -14.04
CA GLN A 43 29.69 -9.85 -14.95
C GLN A 43 28.43 -10.62 -15.35
N VAL A 44 27.50 -10.80 -14.42
CA VAL A 44 26.20 -11.41 -14.66
C VAL A 44 25.38 -10.54 -15.62
N ILE A 45 25.35 -9.22 -15.42
CA ILE A 45 24.68 -8.26 -16.33
C ILE A 45 25.23 -8.37 -17.77
N ALA A 46 26.56 -8.37 -17.92
CA ALA A 46 27.21 -8.43 -19.24
C ALA A 46 26.90 -9.75 -19.96
N TYR A 47 27.08 -10.88 -19.28
CA TYR A 47 26.76 -12.22 -19.81
C TYR A 47 25.31 -12.33 -20.26
N LEU A 48 24.39 -11.70 -19.51
CA LEU A 48 22.96 -11.76 -19.78
C LEU A 48 22.52 -10.90 -20.94
N SER A 49 23.08 -9.70 -21.08
CA SER A 49 22.84 -8.89 -22.27
C SER A 49 23.32 -9.63 -23.53
N GLU A 50 24.49 -10.26 -23.47
CA GLU A 50 25.05 -11.02 -24.60
C GLU A 50 24.18 -12.24 -24.94
N LYS A 51 23.80 -13.05 -23.94
CA LYS A 51 22.96 -14.23 -24.15
C LYS A 51 21.55 -13.91 -24.63
N TYR A 52 21.00 -12.78 -24.21
CA TYR A 52 19.70 -12.33 -24.69
C TYR A 52 19.75 -11.91 -26.16
N ASP A 53 20.78 -11.15 -26.54
CA ASP A 53 21.01 -10.74 -27.93
C ASP A 53 21.23 -11.99 -28.83
N GLU A 54 22.03 -12.97 -28.37
CA GLU A 54 22.27 -14.24 -29.07
C GLU A 54 20.96 -15.03 -29.29
N LYS A 55 20.15 -15.20 -28.24
CA LYS A 55 18.88 -15.95 -28.34
C LYS A 55 17.87 -15.24 -29.23
N LEU A 56 17.79 -13.91 -29.20
CA LEU A 56 16.89 -13.16 -30.09
C LEU A 56 17.36 -13.18 -31.55
N GLY A 57 18.65 -13.01 -31.81
CA GLY A 57 19.23 -13.09 -33.15
C GLY A 57 18.94 -14.45 -33.82
N GLY A 58 19.13 -15.54 -33.08
CA GLY A 58 18.85 -16.89 -33.58
C GLY A 58 17.36 -17.22 -33.76
N ILE A 59 16.44 -16.46 -33.16
CA ILE A 59 14.99 -16.62 -33.35
C ILE A 59 14.50 -15.83 -34.56
N ALA A 60 15.00 -14.60 -34.76
CA ALA A 60 14.70 -13.79 -35.94
C ALA A 60 15.11 -14.50 -37.25
N GLU A 61 16.27 -15.18 -37.25
CA GLU A 61 16.70 -16.01 -38.39
C GLU A 61 15.77 -17.21 -38.64
N LYS A 62 15.27 -17.86 -37.57
CA LYS A 62 14.40 -19.05 -37.68
C LYS A 62 12.97 -18.73 -38.13
N GLU A 63 12.40 -17.60 -37.70
CA GLU A 63 11.06 -17.16 -38.12
C GLU A 63 11.01 -16.70 -39.58
N VAL A 64 12.12 -16.18 -40.13
CA VAL A 64 12.24 -15.87 -41.56
C VAL A 64 12.24 -17.16 -42.41
N THR A 65 12.79 -18.25 -41.90
CA THR A 65 12.84 -19.54 -42.62
C THR A 65 11.59 -20.42 -42.48
N ASN A 66 10.76 -20.24 -41.45
CA ASN A 66 9.58 -21.09 -41.20
C ASN A 66 8.28 -20.27 -41.18
N GLN A 67 7.68 -20.07 -42.36
CA GLN A 67 6.37 -19.42 -42.50
C GLN A 67 5.16 -20.30 -42.12
N HIS A 68 5.33 -21.40 -41.38
CA HIS A 68 4.20 -22.25 -40.97
C HIS A 68 4.11 -22.42 -39.44
N GLN A 69 3.07 -21.78 -38.89
CA GLN A 69 2.23 -22.22 -37.77
C GLN A 69 2.92 -23.01 -36.64
N LEU A 70 3.31 -22.30 -35.57
CA LEU A 70 3.35 -22.87 -34.22
C LEU A 70 2.01 -22.61 -33.54
N SER A 71 1.33 -23.67 -33.10
CA SER A 71 0.06 -23.58 -32.37
C SER A 71 0.25 -23.07 -30.93
N MET A 72 -0.76 -22.37 -30.40
CA MET A 72 -0.78 -21.85 -29.02
C MET A 72 -0.53 -22.93 -27.94
N ASP A 73 -0.90 -24.19 -28.24
CA ASP A 73 -0.81 -25.31 -27.30
C ASP A 73 0.64 -25.73 -27.03
N LEU A 74 1.53 -25.64 -28.03
CA LEU A 74 2.93 -26.05 -27.87
C LEU A 74 3.75 -25.03 -27.06
N ASP A 75 3.44 -23.74 -27.23
CA ASP A 75 4.09 -22.66 -26.49
C ASP A 75 3.67 -22.66 -25.00
N SER A 76 2.44 -23.06 -24.71
CA SER A 76 1.94 -23.22 -23.33
C SER A 76 2.63 -24.38 -22.62
N VAL A 77 2.79 -25.53 -23.29
CA VAL A 77 3.52 -26.70 -22.74
C VAL A 77 4.99 -26.39 -22.47
N LYS A 78 5.67 -25.69 -23.39
CA LYS A 78 7.06 -25.26 -23.21
C LYS A 78 7.21 -24.29 -22.04
N THR A 79 6.30 -23.32 -21.90
CA THR A 79 6.28 -22.36 -20.79
C THR A 79 6.18 -23.07 -19.44
N LEU A 80 5.27 -24.04 -19.32
CA LEU A 80 5.12 -24.83 -18.10
C LEU A 80 6.37 -25.68 -17.82
N ALA A 81 7.00 -26.26 -18.86
CA ALA A 81 8.22 -27.05 -18.70
C ALA A 81 9.41 -26.20 -18.21
N ILE A 82 9.62 -25.03 -18.80
CA ILE A 82 10.64 -24.04 -18.37
C ILE A 82 10.36 -23.63 -16.92
N THR A 83 9.12 -23.24 -16.62
CA THR A 83 8.73 -22.81 -15.26
C THR A 83 8.95 -23.93 -14.24
N LYS A 84 8.64 -25.19 -14.56
CA LYS A 84 8.88 -26.34 -13.67
C LYS A 84 10.36 -26.59 -13.41
N ARG A 85 11.22 -26.44 -14.41
CA ARG A 85 12.68 -26.57 -14.22
C ARG A 85 13.21 -25.42 -13.37
N PHE A 86 12.82 -24.20 -13.70
CA PHE A 86 13.23 -23.01 -12.96
C PHE A 86 12.75 -23.02 -11.50
N ASN A 87 11.52 -23.44 -11.23
CA ASN A 87 10.96 -23.45 -9.87
C ASN A 87 11.71 -24.38 -8.90
N LYS A 88 12.45 -25.37 -9.41
CA LYS A 88 13.32 -26.23 -8.60
C LYS A 88 14.62 -25.53 -8.17
N MET A 89 14.97 -24.42 -8.81
CA MET A 89 16.24 -23.71 -8.63
C MET A 89 16.10 -22.47 -7.74
N ILE A 90 14.88 -22.11 -7.35
CA ILE A 90 14.57 -20.87 -6.65
C ILE A 90 13.78 -21.09 -5.36
N ASN A 91 13.97 -20.21 -4.39
CA ASN A 91 13.22 -20.19 -3.13
C ASN A 91 11.93 -19.33 -3.22
N ASP A 92 11.15 -19.28 -2.15
CA ASP A 92 9.86 -18.57 -2.13
C ASP A 92 10.00 -17.05 -2.35
N GLU A 93 11.05 -16.42 -1.82
CA GLU A 93 11.33 -15.00 -2.03
C GLU A 93 11.69 -14.73 -3.50
N GLU A 94 12.48 -15.61 -4.11
CA GLU A 94 12.86 -15.55 -5.52
C GLU A 94 11.67 -15.79 -6.45
N ARG A 95 10.68 -16.62 -6.07
CA ARG A 95 9.43 -16.77 -6.82
C ARG A 95 8.66 -15.46 -6.90
N LEU A 96 8.54 -14.73 -5.79
CA LEU A 96 7.91 -13.41 -5.76
C LEU A 96 8.65 -12.40 -6.65
N VAL A 97 9.98 -12.35 -6.52
CA VAL A 97 10.84 -11.48 -7.33
C VAL A 97 10.59 -11.74 -8.81
N VAL A 98 10.67 -13.00 -9.23
CA VAL A 98 10.47 -13.41 -10.63
C VAL A 98 9.10 -12.99 -11.14
N LEU A 99 8.03 -13.22 -10.37
CA LEU A 99 6.69 -12.82 -10.79
C LEU A 99 6.52 -11.30 -10.91
N ALA A 100 7.07 -10.53 -9.98
CA ALA A 100 7.06 -9.07 -10.06
C ALA A 100 7.70 -8.58 -11.37
N LEU A 101 8.79 -9.22 -11.77
CA LEU A 101 9.52 -8.86 -12.99
C LEU A 101 8.79 -9.26 -14.26
N LEU A 102 8.20 -10.46 -14.28
CA LEU A 102 7.38 -10.90 -15.41
C LEU A 102 6.17 -9.98 -15.58
N CYS A 103 5.54 -9.55 -14.48
CA CYS A 103 4.49 -8.53 -14.50
C CYS A 103 4.99 -7.20 -15.09
N GLU A 104 6.16 -6.71 -14.66
CA GLU A 104 6.71 -5.45 -15.17
C GLU A 104 7.08 -5.53 -16.65
N GLN A 105 7.65 -6.66 -17.09
CA GLN A 105 7.95 -6.90 -18.50
C GLN A 105 6.67 -7.00 -19.34
N ALA A 106 5.61 -7.60 -18.80
CA ALA A 106 4.34 -7.78 -19.48
C ALA A 106 3.52 -6.48 -19.60
N LYS A 107 3.96 -5.37 -19.00
CA LYS A 107 3.26 -4.09 -19.12
C LYS A 107 3.42 -3.48 -20.51
N THR A 108 2.36 -2.86 -20.96
CA THR A 108 2.34 -1.94 -22.10
C THR A 108 1.77 -0.63 -21.60
N GLY A 109 2.63 0.32 -21.24
CA GLY A 109 2.24 1.48 -20.44
C GLY A 109 1.89 1.05 -19.01
N ASP A 110 0.67 1.33 -18.57
CA ASP A 110 0.20 1.08 -17.19
C ASP A 110 -0.71 -0.15 -17.05
N PHE A 111 -0.88 -0.96 -18.10
CA PHE A 111 -1.69 -2.19 -18.06
C PHE A 111 -0.98 -3.41 -18.64
N ILE A 112 -1.49 -4.59 -18.29
CA ILE A 112 -1.09 -5.88 -18.87
C ILE A 112 -2.26 -6.39 -19.72
N THR A 113 -1.98 -6.80 -20.96
CA THR A 113 -3.02 -7.36 -21.86
C THR A 113 -3.57 -8.68 -21.33
N THR A 114 -4.80 -9.05 -21.70
CA THR A 114 -5.44 -10.30 -21.28
C THR A 114 -4.57 -11.52 -21.53
N HIS A 115 -4.04 -11.64 -22.76
CA HIS A 115 -3.19 -12.77 -23.14
C HIS A 115 -1.89 -12.85 -22.33
N ARG A 116 -1.24 -11.71 -22.05
CA ARG A 116 -0.04 -11.69 -21.20
C ARG A 116 -0.35 -12.04 -19.76
N ASN A 117 -1.52 -11.62 -19.27
CA ASN A 117 -1.98 -11.99 -17.95
C ASN A 117 -2.21 -13.50 -17.84
N GLU A 118 -2.81 -14.15 -18.86
CA GLU A 118 -2.99 -15.60 -18.90
C GLU A 118 -1.65 -16.34 -18.83
N ILE A 119 -0.61 -15.85 -19.51
CA ILE A 119 0.76 -16.41 -19.42
C ILE A 119 1.29 -16.28 -17.99
N ILE A 120 1.16 -15.11 -17.37
CA ILE A 120 1.63 -14.88 -16.00
C ILE A 120 0.88 -15.78 -15.01
N GLU A 121 -0.43 -15.94 -15.16
CA GLU A 121 -1.25 -16.83 -14.33
C GLU A 121 -0.84 -18.30 -14.50
N ALA A 122 -0.56 -18.74 -15.73
CA ALA A 122 -0.04 -20.07 -16.01
C ALA A 122 1.33 -20.29 -15.35
N ILE A 123 2.22 -19.30 -15.40
CA ILE A 123 3.52 -19.35 -14.70
C ILE A 123 3.30 -19.43 -13.17
N ASN A 124 2.42 -18.59 -12.60
CA ASN A 124 2.15 -18.62 -11.17
C ASN A 124 1.52 -19.95 -10.71
N SER A 125 0.73 -20.63 -11.57
CA SER A 125 0.18 -21.95 -11.25
C SER A 125 1.27 -23.00 -10.98
N VAL A 126 2.47 -22.81 -11.53
CA VAL A 126 3.63 -23.68 -11.31
C VAL A 126 4.53 -23.15 -10.21
N LEU A 127 4.75 -21.83 -10.13
CA LEU A 127 5.54 -21.21 -9.05
C LEU A 127 4.87 -21.41 -7.69
N GLY A 128 3.55 -21.37 -7.64
CA GLY A 128 2.76 -21.69 -6.46
C GLY A 128 2.72 -20.57 -5.42
N LEU A 129 2.76 -19.30 -5.82
CA LEU A 129 2.45 -18.22 -4.87
C LEU A 129 0.96 -18.22 -4.56
N GLU A 130 0.64 -17.92 -3.30
CA GLU A 130 -0.73 -17.73 -2.86
C GLU A 130 -1.44 -16.65 -3.70
N LYS A 131 -2.74 -16.87 -3.95
CA LYS A 131 -3.56 -15.98 -4.79
C LYS A 131 -3.49 -14.52 -4.34
N ASN A 132 -3.55 -14.26 -3.04
CA ASN A 132 -3.52 -12.90 -2.49
C ASN A 132 -2.16 -12.23 -2.73
N THR A 133 -1.07 -12.96 -2.51
CA THR A 133 0.30 -12.50 -2.78
C THR A 133 0.49 -12.18 -4.26
N PHE A 134 0.02 -13.07 -5.15
CA PHE A 134 0.08 -12.88 -6.59
C PHE A 134 -0.70 -11.63 -7.06
N VAL A 135 -1.94 -11.47 -6.61
CA VAL A 135 -2.76 -10.28 -6.93
C VAL A 135 -2.08 -9.01 -6.41
N SER A 136 -1.55 -9.06 -5.18
CA SER A 136 -0.91 -7.90 -4.56
C SER A 136 0.38 -7.47 -5.25
N ILE A 137 1.26 -8.40 -5.66
CA ILE A 137 2.51 -8.01 -6.36
C ILE A 137 2.21 -7.48 -7.76
N LYS A 138 1.23 -8.05 -8.46
CA LYS A 138 0.76 -7.53 -9.75
C LYS A 138 0.21 -6.12 -9.61
N SER A 139 -0.61 -5.86 -8.58
CA SER A 139 -1.13 -4.52 -8.33
C SER A 139 -0.02 -3.51 -8.02
N LEU A 140 0.94 -3.86 -7.15
CA LEU A 140 2.07 -2.98 -6.83
C LEU A 140 2.87 -2.60 -8.09
N VAL A 141 3.10 -3.55 -8.98
CA VAL A 141 3.78 -3.32 -10.25
C VAL A 141 3.00 -2.34 -11.15
N LEU A 142 1.68 -2.49 -11.22
CA LEU A 142 0.76 -1.64 -12.00
C LEU A 142 0.39 -0.31 -11.31
N GLN A 143 0.83 -0.11 -10.07
CA GLN A 143 0.39 0.98 -9.22
C GLN A 143 0.68 2.37 -9.81
N GLU A 144 -0.33 3.22 -9.96
CA GLU A 144 -0.15 4.59 -10.50
C GLU A 144 0.08 5.65 -9.42
N ASN A 145 -0.41 5.39 -8.21
CA ASN A 145 -0.27 6.27 -7.05
C ASN A 145 0.11 5.46 -5.80
N PRO A 146 0.86 6.03 -4.84
CA PRO A 146 1.41 5.29 -3.70
C PRO A 146 0.37 4.67 -2.77
N TYR A 147 -0.88 5.09 -2.89
CA TYR A 147 -1.98 4.78 -2.00
C TYR A 147 -2.87 3.62 -2.50
N GLN A 148 -2.81 3.31 -3.80
CA GLN A 148 -3.58 2.22 -4.40
C GLN A 148 -3.23 0.87 -3.76
N ASP A 149 -4.27 0.16 -3.29
CA ASP A 149 -4.20 -1.15 -2.64
C ASP A 149 -3.26 -1.25 -1.43
N ALA A 150 -2.99 -0.11 -0.79
CA ALA A 150 -2.25 -0.07 0.46
C ALA A 150 -3.09 -0.66 1.60
N ASP A 151 -2.43 -1.45 2.45
CA ASP A 151 -3.02 -2.22 3.55
C ASP A 151 -2.12 -2.17 4.79
N GLU A 152 -2.45 -2.97 5.81
CA GLU A 152 -1.68 -3.08 7.06
C GLU A 152 -0.22 -3.57 6.88
N ASN A 153 0.09 -4.14 5.71
CA ASN A 153 1.44 -4.58 5.33
C ASN A 153 2.16 -3.53 4.46
N THR A 154 1.59 -2.34 4.34
CA THR A 154 2.12 -1.24 3.54
C THR A 154 2.61 -0.10 4.45
N LEU A 155 3.78 0.44 4.11
CA LEU A 155 4.37 1.65 4.66
C LEU A 155 4.49 2.69 3.55
N ILE A 156 3.91 3.85 3.77
CA ILE A 156 4.10 5.02 2.92
C ILE A 156 5.08 5.97 3.60
N MET A 157 6.26 6.13 3.01
CA MET A 157 7.17 7.21 3.36
C MET A 157 6.71 8.47 2.64
N GLU A 158 6.42 9.54 3.39
CA GLU A 158 5.81 10.77 2.86
C GLU A 158 6.73 11.99 3.08
N PRO A 159 6.74 12.95 2.15
CA PRO A 159 7.31 14.28 2.38
C PRO A 159 6.75 14.93 3.65
N GLU A 160 7.57 15.74 4.32
CA GLU A 160 7.20 16.40 5.58
C GLU A 160 5.99 17.33 5.45
N ASP A 161 5.87 17.99 4.29
CA ASP A 161 4.83 18.96 3.93
C ASP A 161 3.56 18.31 3.35
N LEU A 162 3.54 16.98 3.16
CA LEU A 162 2.36 16.32 2.61
C LEU A 162 1.23 16.30 3.65
N SER A 163 0.06 16.82 3.27
CA SER A 163 -1.07 16.97 4.19
C SER A 163 -1.53 15.62 4.79
N LEU A 164 -1.91 15.63 6.07
CA LEU A 164 -2.47 14.47 6.81
C LEU A 164 -3.66 13.79 6.10
N TYR A 165 -4.31 14.46 5.13
CA TYR A 165 -5.46 13.97 4.37
C TYR A 165 -5.15 12.83 3.41
N ASN A 166 -3.87 12.60 3.07
CA ASN A 166 -3.46 11.48 2.21
C ASN A 166 -3.14 10.19 3.00
N ARG A 167 -3.24 10.22 4.33
CA ARG A 167 -2.98 9.04 5.14
C ARG A 167 -4.12 8.03 5.01
N ILE A 168 -3.80 6.85 4.51
CA ILE A 168 -4.76 5.75 4.38
C ILE A 168 -4.94 5.11 5.76
N ARG A 169 -6.21 4.88 6.12
CA ARG A 169 -6.59 4.17 7.35
C ARG A 169 -5.95 2.78 7.38
N GLY A 170 -5.28 2.45 8.48
CA GLY A 170 -4.69 1.12 8.70
C GLY A 170 -3.33 0.92 8.01
N VAL A 171 -2.83 1.92 7.28
CA VAL A 171 -1.53 1.90 6.61
C VAL A 171 -0.51 2.63 7.48
N LYS A 172 0.75 2.20 7.47
CA LYS A 172 1.82 2.90 8.19
C LYS A 172 2.31 4.08 7.37
N HIS A 173 2.57 5.20 8.05
CA HIS A 173 3.11 6.41 7.44
C HIS A 173 4.35 6.86 8.20
N GLU A 174 5.42 7.16 7.48
CA GLU A 174 6.67 7.69 8.02
C GLU A 174 6.94 9.03 7.34
N LYS A 175 7.17 10.09 8.12
CA LYS A 175 7.56 11.39 7.57
C LYS A 175 9.05 11.39 7.28
N VAL A 176 9.42 11.76 6.06
CA VAL A 176 10.80 11.80 5.59
C VAL A 176 11.12 13.21 5.13
N PRO A 177 11.89 13.97 5.91
CA PRO A 177 12.37 15.28 5.49
C PRO A 177 13.09 15.20 4.14
N LYS A 178 12.88 16.20 3.28
CA LYS A 178 13.48 16.32 1.94
C LYS A 178 13.10 15.26 0.90
N LEU A 179 12.19 14.32 1.22
CA LEU A 179 11.59 13.47 0.21
C LEU A 179 10.64 14.33 -0.64
N ASP A 180 10.75 14.27 -1.97
CA ASP A 180 9.93 15.09 -2.89
C ASP A 180 8.51 14.52 -3.10
N LYS A 181 8.39 13.19 -3.15
CA LYS A 181 7.14 12.44 -3.35
C LYS A 181 7.20 11.10 -2.64
N PRO A 182 6.04 10.49 -2.35
CA PRO A 182 6.01 9.30 -1.53
C PRO A 182 6.74 8.08 -2.11
N VAL A 183 7.20 7.22 -1.20
CA VAL A 183 7.65 5.84 -1.48
C VAL A 183 6.65 4.90 -0.82
N SER A 184 6.06 4.00 -1.60
CA SER A 184 5.19 2.93 -1.08
C SER A 184 6.01 1.66 -0.93
N ILE A 185 6.07 1.10 0.28
CA ILE A 185 6.87 -0.07 0.66
C ILE A 185 5.92 -1.14 1.19
N LYS A 186 5.98 -2.34 0.62
CA LYS A 186 5.12 -3.46 0.99
C LYS A 186 5.93 -4.64 1.51
N LYS A 187 5.47 -5.21 2.62
CA LYS A 187 5.92 -6.53 3.10
C LYS A 187 4.93 -7.61 2.67
N TYR A 188 5.43 -8.82 2.47
CA TYR A 188 4.60 -9.98 2.16
C TYR A 188 4.69 -11.01 3.29
N SER A 189 3.55 -11.44 3.80
CA SER A 189 3.47 -12.46 4.84
C SER A 189 4.19 -13.74 4.40
N GLY A 190 4.98 -14.33 5.30
CA GLY A 190 5.79 -15.52 5.02
C GLY A 190 7.10 -15.25 4.26
N LEU A 191 7.38 -14.00 3.84
CA LEU A 191 8.59 -13.62 3.12
C LEU A 191 9.35 -12.50 3.88
N PRO A 192 9.91 -12.79 5.07
CA PRO A 192 10.45 -11.79 5.97
C PRO A 192 11.78 -11.17 5.51
N GLY A 193 12.47 -11.77 4.53
CA GLY A 193 13.75 -11.28 4.02
C GLY A 193 13.63 -10.25 2.89
N LEU A 194 12.41 -9.88 2.49
CA LEU A 194 12.18 -8.95 1.39
C LEU A 194 11.14 -7.87 1.70
N LEU A 195 11.40 -6.67 1.18
CA LEU A 195 10.40 -5.62 1.00
C LEU A 195 10.37 -5.26 -0.48
N VAL A 196 9.18 -4.98 -1.01
CA VAL A 196 9.02 -4.47 -2.38
C VAL A 196 8.54 -3.05 -2.29
N PHE A 197 9.16 -2.12 -3.03
CA PHE A 197 8.76 -0.73 -2.97
C PHE A 197 8.69 -0.07 -4.33
N LYS A 198 7.94 1.03 -4.42
CA LYS A 198 7.85 1.89 -5.61
C LYS A 198 7.97 3.35 -5.20
N TYR A 199 8.78 4.09 -5.93
CA TYR A 199 9.00 5.52 -5.72
C TYR A 199 8.29 6.35 -6.80
N PHE A 200 7.56 7.39 -6.38
CA PHE A 200 6.65 8.16 -7.24
C PHE A 200 7.16 9.58 -7.58
N GLY A 201 8.38 9.93 -7.17
CA GLY A 201 8.98 11.26 -7.41
C GLY A 201 9.96 11.30 -8.57
N GLN A 202 10.85 12.29 -8.55
CA GLN A 202 11.91 12.51 -9.55
C GLN A 202 13.28 12.81 -8.92
N GLN A 203 13.36 12.97 -7.60
CA GLN A 203 14.62 13.07 -6.84
C GLN A 203 15.52 11.84 -7.06
N GLU A 204 16.83 12.07 -7.02
CA GLU A 204 17.80 10.99 -7.03
C GLU A 204 17.78 10.24 -5.70
N LEU A 205 17.30 8.99 -5.77
CA LEU A 205 17.35 8.03 -4.67
C LEU A 205 18.28 6.87 -5.03
N SER A 206 18.78 6.17 -4.03
CA SER A 206 19.62 4.99 -4.24
C SER A 206 19.30 3.85 -3.29
N VAL A 207 19.50 2.61 -3.77
CA VAL A 207 19.50 1.41 -2.95
C VAL A 207 20.93 0.88 -2.88
N SER A 208 21.51 0.92 -1.67
CA SER A 208 22.88 0.47 -1.42
C SER A 208 23.90 1.17 -2.34
N GLY A 209 23.70 2.46 -2.60
CA GLY A 209 24.53 3.29 -3.50
C GLY A 209 24.19 3.20 -4.99
N ASN A 210 23.27 2.31 -5.39
CA ASN A 210 22.84 2.20 -6.78
C ASN A 210 21.63 3.10 -7.05
N PRO A 211 21.68 4.01 -8.04
CA PRO A 211 20.59 4.91 -8.33
C PRO A 211 19.34 4.16 -8.79
N ILE A 212 18.18 4.61 -8.32
CA ILE A 212 16.88 4.09 -8.73
C ILE A 212 16.18 5.06 -9.69
N ALA A 213 15.58 4.51 -10.74
CA ALA A 213 14.66 5.19 -11.63
C ALA A 213 13.24 5.29 -11.03
N PRO A 214 12.54 6.41 -11.24
CA PRO A 214 11.19 6.64 -10.73
C PRO A 214 10.14 5.75 -11.40
N LYS A 215 8.99 5.58 -10.73
CA LYS A 215 7.83 4.77 -11.17
C LYS A 215 8.14 3.30 -11.49
N ARG A 216 9.28 2.79 -11.04
CA ARG A 216 9.62 1.37 -11.08
C ARG A 216 9.57 0.78 -9.68
N PHE A 217 9.29 -0.52 -9.62
CA PHE A 217 9.40 -1.25 -8.37
C PHE A 217 10.85 -1.67 -8.13
N TYR A 218 11.20 -1.84 -6.85
CA TYR A 218 12.50 -2.30 -6.38
C TYR A 218 12.33 -3.24 -5.22
N ILE A 219 13.38 -4.00 -4.94
CA ILE A 219 13.41 -4.96 -3.84
C ILE A 219 14.51 -4.55 -2.86
N LEU A 220 14.16 -4.47 -1.58
CA LEU A 220 15.11 -4.33 -0.49
C LEU A 220 15.25 -5.69 0.20
N ARG A 221 16.49 -6.15 0.34
CA ARG A 221 16.87 -7.30 1.17
C ARG A 221 17.50 -6.80 2.47
N GLN A 222 17.75 -7.68 3.42
CA GLN A 222 18.31 -7.33 4.75
C GLN A 222 19.55 -6.44 4.72
N LYS A 223 20.44 -6.63 3.74
CA LYS A 223 21.66 -5.82 3.61
C LYS A 223 21.47 -4.47 2.91
N ASP A 224 20.28 -4.24 2.36
CA ASP A 224 20.03 -3.08 1.52
C ASP A 224 19.63 -1.85 2.34
N VAL A 225 20.00 -0.69 1.82
CA VAL A 225 19.72 0.62 2.42
C VAL A 225 19.10 1.52 1.37
N LEU A 226 17.89 2.03 1.63
CA LEU A 226 17.27 3.06 0.81
C LEU A 226 17.74 4.44 1.29
N SER A 227 18.28 5.25 0.40
CA SER A 227 18.85 6.56 0.73
C SER A 227 18.50 7.63 -0.30
N GLY A 228 18.46 8.87 0.14
CA GLY A 228 18.26 10.08 -0.66
C GLY A 228 18.98 11.26 -0.02
N ASP A 229 18.71 12.48 -0.50
CA ASP A 229 19.30 13.67 0.12
C ASP A 229 18.82 13.82 1.57
N GLY A 230 19.74 13.65 2.52
CA GLY A 230 19.50 13.88 3.95
C GLY A 230 18.73 12.78 4.67
N PHE A 231 18.47 11.63 4.05
CA PHE A 231 17.83 10.49 4.73
C PHE A 231 18.41 9.15 4.29
N SER A 232 18.36 8.18 5.20
CA SER A 232 18.81 6.80 4.96
C SER A 232 18.04 5.84 5.87
N TYR A 233 17.47 4.79 5.28
CA TYR A 233 16.70 3.75 5.96
C TYR A 233 17.24 2.38 5.60
N SER A 234 17.70 1.62 6.59
CA SER A 234 18.04 0.21 6.43
C SER A 234 16.78 -0.65 6.36
N PHE A 235 16.92 -1.86 5.82
CA PHE A 235 15.88 -2.88 5.85
C PHE A 235 15.29 -3.09 7.26
N ASP A 236 16.15 -3.19 8.29
CA ASP A 236 15.71 -3.42 9.67
C ASP A 236 14.91 -2.23 10.25
N GLN A 237 15.27 -1.00 9.87
CA GLN A 237 14.49 0.19 10.27
C GLN A 237 13.10 0.17 9.63
N LEU A 238 13.02 -0.12 8.33
CA LEU A 238 11.75 -0.16 7.59
C LEU A 238 10.84 -1.30 8.09
N THR A 239 11.39 -2.50 8.25
CA THR A 239 10.66 -3.63 8.84
C THR A 239 10.24 -3.34 10.27
N GLY A 240 11.09 -2.67 11.06
CA GLY A 240 10.75 -2.20 12.40
C GLY A 240 9.51 -1.30 12.39
N ILE A 241 9.43 -0.32 11.49
CA ILE A 241 8.25 0.55 11.34
C ILE A 241 7.02 -0.26 10.91
N LEU A 242 7.17 -1.14 9.92
CA LEU A 242 6.10 -2.01 9.41
C LEU A 242 5.60 -3.02 10.45
N ASN A 243 6.42 -3.40 11.42
CA ASN A 243 6.08 -4.36 12.46
C ASN A 243 5.64 -3.69 13.76
N LYS A 244 5.81 -2.37 13.91
CA LYS A 244 5.21 -1.63 15.04
C LYS A 244 3.71 -1.87 15.01
N LYS A 245 3.15 -2.40 16.10
CA LYS A 245 1.70 -2.36 16.33
C LYS A 245 1.24 -0.92 16.11
N PHE A 246 0.11 -0.74 15.44
CA PHE A 246 -0.50 0.58 15.29
C PHE A 246 -0.79 1.09 16.71
N ALA A 247 -0.02 2.08 17.18
CA ALA A 247 -0.25 2.75 18.45
C ALA A 247 -0.71 4.15 18.08
N LEU A 248 -2.00 4.42 18.31
CA LEU A 248 -2.56 5.75 18.13
C LEU A 248 -2.39 6.49 19.45
N ASP A 249 -1.84 7.70 19.41
CA ASP A 249 -1.77 8.54 20.60
C ASP A 249 -3.13 9.20 20.87
N SER A 250 -3.44 9.46 22.15
CA SER A 250 -4.64 10.20 22.55
C SER A 250 -4.65 11.61 21.94
N LEU A 251 -5.81 12.09 21.48
CA LEU A 251 -5.99 13.44 20.94
C LEU A 251 -6.56 14.35 22.03
N LYS A 252 -5.88 15.48 22.31
CA LYS A 252 -6.38 16.53 23.20
C LYS A 252 -6.33 17.89 22.53
N LEU A 253 -7.45 18.60 22.51
CA LEU A 253 -7.57 20.00 22.10
C LEU A 253 -8.24 20.77 23.24
N ALA A 254 -7.61 21.87 23.66
CA ALA A 254 -8.20 22.75 24.67
C ALA A 254 -9.43 23.46 24.11
N GLN A 255 -10.39 23.79 24.98
CA GLN A 255 -11.51 24.65 24.63
C GLN A 255 -11.00 26.07 24.34
N GLU A 256 -11.56 26.72 23.32
CA GLU A 256 -11.42 28.16 23.08
C GLU A 256 -12.80 28.82 23.05
N GLU A 257 -12.86 30.12 22.74
CA GLU A 257 -14.12 30.90 22.77
C GLU A 257 -15.21 30.32 21.85
N LYS A 258 -14.82 29.78 20.69
CA LYS A 258 -15.76 29.28 19.66
C LYS A 258 -15.59 27.79 19.33
N THR A 259 -14.64 27.11 19.95
CA THR A 259 -14.29 25.70 19.66
C THR A 259 -14.39 24.83 20.92
N PRO A 260 -14.89 23.60 20.80
CA PRO A 260 -15.08 22.74 21.96
C PRO A 260 -13.75 22.14 22.44
N PHE A 261 -13.74 21.75 23.71
CA PHE A 261 -12.77 20.81 24.25
C PHE A 261 -12.91 19.45 23.57
N ILE A 262 -11.79 18.84 23.19
CA ILE A 262 -11.72 17.48 22.65
C ILE A 262 -10.73 16.67 23.50
N ASP A 263 -11.17 15.54 24.07
CA ASP A 263 -10.30 14.59 24.78
C ASP A 263 -10.64 13.16 24.41
N PHE A 264 -9.84 12.60 23.53
CA PHE A 264 -9.99 11.27 22.97
C PHE A 264 -8.87 10.38 23.50
N ASP A 265 -9.17 9.61 24.54
CA ASP A 265 -8.19 8.74 25.20
C ASP A 265 -8.25 7.30 24.68
N VAL A 266 -7.18 6.89 23.99
CA VAL A 266 -7.04 5.53 23.44
C VAL A 266 -6.84 4.45 24.49
N LYS A 267 -6.39 4.80 25.70
CA LYS A 267 -6.11 3.83 26.75
C LYS A 267 -7.39 3.43 27.46
N THR A 268 -8.28 4.39 27.66
CA THR A 268 -9.58 4.16 28.30
C THR A 268 -10.71 3.95 27.28
N ASN A 269 -10.45 4.20 25.99
CA ASN A 269 -11.46 4.21 24.92
C ASN A 269 -12.63 5.16 25.22
N LYS A 270 -12.33 6.28 25.88
CA LYS A 270 -13.29 7.33 26.21
C LYS A 270 -12.99 8.56 25.38
N LEU A 271 -13.99 9.00 24.63
CA LEU A 271 -13.91 10.10 23.70
C LEU A 271 -14.88 11.18 24.18
N GLN A 272 -14.40 12.40 24.41
CA GLN A 272 -15.20 13.49 24.93
C GLN A 272 -15.14 14.71 24.02
N ILE A 273 -16.30 15.31 23.77
CA ILE A 273 -16.48 16.61 23.13
C ILE A 273 -17.31 17.47 24.08
N LYS A 274 -16.80 18.64 24.47
CA LYS A 274 -17.43 19.48 25.49
C LYS A 274 -17.34 20.98 25.18
N GLY A 275 -18.36 21.74 25.57
CA GLY A 275 -18.35 23.21 25.56
C GLY A 275 -19.13 23.79 24.39
N VAL A 276 -18.61 24.86 23.77
CA VAL A 276 -19.27 25.57 22.66
C VAL A 276 -18.64 25.20 21.32
N SER A 277 -19.46 24.98 20.27
CA SER A 277 -18.98 24.70 18.91
C SER A 277 -19.64 25.61 17.88
N ILE A 278 -19.04 26.79 17.68
CA ILE A 278 -19.40 27.76 16.65
C ILE A 278 -18.17 28.29 15.87
N PRO A 279 -17.24 27.41 15.45
CA PRO A 279 -16.05 27.84 14.71
C PRO A 279 -16.44 28.53 13.39
N GLU A 280 -15.68 29.57 13.03
CA GLU A 280 -15.83 30.26 11.74
C GLU A 280 -15.57 29.31 10.57
N ASP A 281 -14.57 28.43 10.72
CA ASP A 281 -14.29 27.33 9.79
C ASP A 281 -14.39 25.97 10.50
N ALA A 282 -15.63 25.52 10.69
CA ALA A 282 -15.92 24.22 11.29
C ALA A 282 -15.29 23.04 10.53
N LEU A 283 -15.22 23.12 9.19
CA LEU A 283 -14.68 22.04 8.39
C LEU A 283 -13.20 21.85 8.66
N SER A 284 -12.43 22.94 8.72
CA SER A 284 -11.01 22.88 9.04
C SER A 284 -10.76 22.41 10.48
N PHE A 285 -11.58 22.82 11.44
CA PHE A 285 -11.46 22.39 12.84
C PHE A 285 -11.73 20.89 13.04
N TYR A 286 -12.82 20.36 12.47
CA TYR A 286 -13.20 18.95 12.66
C TYR A 286 -12.48 17.97 11.74
N LYS A 287 -11.84 18.44 10.66
CA LYS A 287 -11.04 17.59 9.76
C LYS A 287 -10.00 16.72 10.48
N PRO A 288 -9.11 17.27 11.34
CA PRO A 288 -8.15 16.46 12.08
C PRO A 288 -8.81 15.50 13.09
N ILE A 289 -9.98 15.86 13.64
CA ILE A 289 -10.74 15.03 14.59
C ILE A 289 -11.34 13.80 13.89
N LEU A 290 -12.01 14.02 12.75
CA LEU A 290 -12.55 12.95 11.91
C LEU A 290 -11.43 12.03 11.38
N HIS A 291 -10.27 12.61 11.04
CA HIS A 291 -9.09 11.86 10.64
C HIS A 291 -8.62 10.94 11.77
N TRP A 292 -8.46 11.48 12.99
CA TRP A 292 -8.05 10.72 14.16
C TRP A 292 -9.02 9.57 14.47
N LEU A 293 -10.33 9.82 14.43
CA LEU A 293 -11.36 8.78 14.64
C LEU A 293 -11.25 7.66 13.60
N GLY A 294 -10.94 8.01 12.34
CA GLY A 294 -10.68 7.03 11.30
C GLY A 294 -9.50 6.09 11.60
N LEU A 295 -8.46 6.61 12.27
CA LEU A 295 -7.32 5.81 12.75
C LEU A 295 -7.69 4.99 14.00
N TYR A 296 -8.46 5.58 14.92
CA TYR A 296 -8.92 4.92 16.15
C TYR A 296 -9.72 3.66 15.85
N MET A 297 -10.61 3.71 14.85
CA MET A 297 -11.41 2.54 14.45
C MET A 297 -10.55 1.32 14.03
N GLN A 298 -9.33 1.54 13.54
CA GLN A 298 -8.42 0.45 13.14
C GLN A 298 -7.80 -0.27 14.33
N GLN A 299 -7.83 0.34 15.52
CA GLN A 299 -7.41 -0.31 16.76
C GLN A 299 -8.34 -1.46 17.15
N ARG A 300 -9.56 -1.51 16.59
CA ARG A 300 -10.62 -2.48 16.94
C ARG A 300 -10.74 -2.65 18.46
N PRO A 301 -10.96 -1.55 19.21
CA PRO A 301 -11.09 -1.64 20.65
C PRO A 301 -12.27 -2.55 21.01
N ALA A 302 -12.17 -3.26 22.13
CA ALA A 302 -13.27 -4.11 22.61
C ALA A 302 -14.53 -3.28 22.91
N SER A 303 -14.34 -2.07 23.46
CA SER A 303 -15.41 -1.11 23.72
C SER A 303 -14.97 0.33 23.44
N ALA A 304 -15.92 1.21 23.17
CA ALA A 304 -15.70 2.64 23.00
C ALA A 304 -16.90 3.46 23.51
N GLU A 305 -16.61 4.52 24.26
CA GLU A 305 -17.62 5.47 24.77
C GLU A 305 -17.34 6.86 24.18
N LEU A 306 -18.34 7.43 23.48
CA LEU A 306 -18.30 8.81 23.01
C LEU A 306 -19.29 9.65 23.82
N SER A 307 -18.82 10.74 24.41
CA SER A 307 -19.63 11.66 25.20
C SER A 307 -19.66 13.05 24.57
N PHE A 308 -20.86 13.60 24.45
CA PHE A 308 -21.11 14.99 24.11
C PHE A 308 -21.65 15.71 25.35
N GLN A 309 -21.05 16.85 25.66
CA GLN A 309 -21.50 17.75 26.71
C GLN A 309 -21.47 19.18 26.17
N MET A 310 -22.48 19.55 25.38
CA MET A 310 -22.48 20.79 24.62
C MET A 310 -23.27 21.88 25.32
N GLU A 311 -22.73 23.09 25.33
CA GLU A 311 -23.41 24.29 25.81
C GLU A 311 -24.13 25.01 24.66
N PHE A 312 -23.52 25.03 23.47
CA PHE A 312 -24.13 25.58 22.26
C PHE A 312 -23.39 25.08 21.01
N PHE A 313 -24.09 24.89 19.90
CA PHE A 313 -23.46 24.57 18.62
C PHE A 313 -24.30 25.04 17.43
N ASN A 314 -23.62 25.38 16.33
CA ASN A 314 -24.30 25.79 15.09
C ASN A 314 -24.65 24.60 14.19
N THR A 315 -25.42 24.86 13.13
CA THR A 315 -25.85 23.85 12.14
C THR A 315 -24.69 23.11 11.47
N VAL A 316 -23.57 23.79 11.21
CA VAL A 316 -22.40 23.14 10.57
C VAL A 316 -21.74 22.17 11.54
N SER A 317 -21.59 22.55 12.81
CA SER A 317 -21.08 21.67 13.86
C SER A 317 -22.01 20.48 14.11
N SER A 318 -23.33 20.72 14.11
CA SER A 318 -24.35 19.67 14.21
C SER A 318 -24.18 18.57 13.14
N ARG A 319 -23.99 18.97 11.89
CA ARG A 319 -23.71 18.02 10.80
C ARG A 319 -22.44 17.20 11.06
N LEU A 320 -21.38 17.83 11.57
CA LEU A 320 -20.10 17.18 11.85
C LEU A 320 -20.19 16.23 13.06
N PHE A 321 -21.01 16.55 14.06
CA PHE A 321 -21.33 15.63 15.15
C PHE A 321 -22.03 14.36 14.65
N LEU A 322 -23.01 14.50 13.76
CA LEU A 322 -23.64 13.35 13.13
C LEU A 322 -22.63 12.51 12.33
N GLU A 323 -21.68 13.12 11.62
CA GLU A 323 -20.60 12.40 10.94
C GLU A 323 -19.72 11.61 11.91
N ILE A 324 -19.36 12.21 13.05
CA ILE A 324 -18.62 11.54 14.13
C ILE A 324 -19.43 10.33 14.66
N MET A 325 -20.71 10.51 14.96
CA MET A 325 -21.57 9.44 15.47
C MET A 325 -21.73 8.29 14.45
N LYS A 326 -21.82 8.61 13.15
CA LYS A 326 -21.84 7.60 12.08
C LYS A 326 -20.54 6.79 11.99
N LEU A 327 -19.39 7.40 12.32
CA LEU A 327 -18.14 6.64 12.43
C LEU A 327 -18.17 5.66 13.61
N MET A 328 -18.75 6.08 14.74
CA MET A 328 -18.95 5.21 15.90
C MET A 328 -19.91 4.05 15.58
N GLN A 329 -20.97 4.29 14.79
CA GLN A 329 -21.84 3.22 14.30
C GLN A 329 -21.09 2.20 13.43
N LYS A 330 -20.25 2.65 12.49
CA LYS A 330 -19.40 1.75 11.70
C LYS A 330 -18.43 0.94 12.56
N LEU A 331 -17.98 1.51 13.68
CA LEU A 331 -17.14 0.79 14.65
C LEU A 331 -17.92 -0.34 15.34
N LYS A 332 -19.19 -0.10 15.72
CA LYS A 332 -20.13 -1.13 16.20
C LYS A 332 -20.33 -2.25 15.18
N GLU A 333 -20.55 -1.90 13.91
CA GLU A 333 -20.70 -2.87 12.81
C GLU A 333 -19.45 -3.77 12.65
N GLY A 334 -18.28 -3.26 13.05
CA GLY A 334 -17.02 -4.01 13.10
C GLY A 334 -16.82 -4.91 14.33
N GLY A 335 -17.79 -4.96 15.25
CA GLY A 335 -17.79 -5.84 16.43
C GLY A 335 -17.35 -5.18 17.75
N THR A 336 -17.09 -3.88 17.76
CA THR A 336 -16.81 -3.12 18.99
C THR A 336 -18.10 -2.81 19.75
N GLU A 337 -18.10 -2.90 21.08
CA GLU A 337 -19.20 -2.39 21.90
C GLU A 337 -19.14 -0.85 21.96
N VAL A 338 -20.15 -0.16 21.41
CA VAL A 338 -20.16 1.30 21.33
C VAL A 338 -21.31 1.89 22.15
N ILE A 339 -21.00 2.91 22.94
CA ILE A 339 -21.98 3.73 23.67
C ILE A 339 -21.77 5.20 23.28
N ILE A 340 -22.87 5.90 22.97
CA ILE A 340 -22.89 7.35 22.84
C ILE A 340 -23.66 7.92 24.04
N ARG A 341 -23.05 8.87 24.75
CA ARG A 341 -23.64 9.63 25.85
C ARG A 341 -23.88 11.06 25.40
N TRP A 342 -25.09 11.55 25.60
CA TRP A 342 -25.47 12.93 25.38
C TRP A 342 -25.87 13.53 26.72
N ILE A 343 -25.03 14.45 27.20
CA ILE A 343 -25.14 15.07 28.53
C ILE A 343 -25.56 16.52 28.32
N PHE A 344 -26.66 16.92 28.95
CA PHE A 344 -27.27 18.24 28.81
C PHE A 344 -27.57 18.83 30.20
N GLU A 345 -27.75 20.15 30.31
CA GLU A 345 -28.20 20.76 31.57
C GLU A 345 -29.72 20.57 31.72
N GLU A 346 -30.23 20.35 32.93
CA GLU A 346 -31.64 19.96 33.16
C GLU A 346 -32.66 21.00 32.65
N ASP A 347 -32.26 22.26 32.54
CA ASP A 347 -33.05 23.39 32.05
C ASP A 347 -32.83 23.73 30.56
N ASP A 348 -32.01 22.96 29.84
CA ASP A 348 -31.71 23.17 28.41
C ASP A 348 -32.45 22.17 27.50
N GLU A 349 -33.73 22.46 27.25
CA GLU A 349 -34.60 21.65 26.39
C GLU A 349 -34.09 21.56 24.93
N ASP A 350 -33.46 22.62 24.41
CA ASP A 350 -32.95 22.66 23.03
C ASP A 350 -31.79 21.67 22.84
N ILE A 351 -30.86 21.63 23.80
CA ILE A 351 -29.75 20.67 23.77
C ILE A 351 -30.25 19.25 23.99
N GLN A 352 -31.26 19.04 24.86
CA GLN A 352 -31.89 17.73 25.04
C GLN A 352 -32.51 17.23 23.72
N GLU A 353 -33.35 18.05 23.08
CA GLU A 353 -34.06 17.70 21.84
C GLU A 353 -33.06 17.36 20.72
N ALA A 354 -31.94 18.08 20.63
CA ALA A 354 -30.89 17.74 19.67
C ALA A 354 -30.31 16.33 19.90
N GLY A 355 -30.10 15.94 21.17
CA GLY A 355 -29.66 14.60 21.53
C GLY A 355 -30.66 13.51 21.13
N GLU A 356 -31.94 13.77 21.38
CA GLU A 356 -33.04 12.89 20.97
C GLU A 356 -33.10 12.72 19.46
N ASN A 357 -32.96 13.82 18.72
CA ASN A 357 -32.88 13.82 17.26
C ASN A 357 -31.71 12.98 16.74
N TYR A 358 -30.51 13.11 17.32
CA TYR A 358 -29.37 12.27 16.92
C TYR A 358 -29.59 10.80 17.24
N SER A 359 -30.20 10.47 18.38
CA SER A 359 -30.45 9.08 18.80
C SER A 359 -31.31 8.31 17.80
N GLN A 360 -32.20 9.00 17.07
CA GLN A 360 -33.04 8.43 16.03
C GLN A 360 -32.30 8.23 14.69
N MET A 361 -31.16 8.91 14.49
CA MET A 361 -30.41 8.89 13.24
C MET A 361 -29.27 7.86 13.20
N VAL A 362 -28.94 7.24 14.34
CA VAL A 362 -27.82 6.30 14.46
C VAL A 362 -28.23 5.03 15.20
N ASP A 363 -27.82 3.87 14.68
CA ASP A 363 -28.08 2.58 15.34
C ASP A 363 -26.95 2.23 16.31
N VAL A 364 -26.90 2.90 17.47
CA VAL A 364 -25.91 2.68 18.54
C VAL A 364 -26.61 2.80 19.90
N LYS A 365 -26.10 2.15 20.94
CA LYS A 365 -26.61 2.39 22.30
C LYS A 365 -26.40 3.86 22.67
N PHE A 366 -27.50 4.59 22.78
CA PHE A 366 -27.52 6.02 23.03
C PHE A 366 -28.12 6.28 24.41
N ILE A 367 -27.41 7.02 25.25
CA ILE A 367 -27.82 7.40 26.61
C ILE A 367 -27.94 8.91 26.64
N ILE A 368 -29.14 9.41 26.91
CA ILE A 368 -29.43 10.83 27.07
C ILE A 368 -29.66 11.04 28.57
N GLU A 369 -28.85 11.88 29.20
CA GLU A 369 -28.89 12.07 30.66
C GLU A 369 -28.61 13.53 31.04
N PRO A 370 -29.32 14.09 32.04
CA PRO A 370 -29.00 15.42 32.55
C PRO A 370 -27.65 15.38 33.28
N ARG A 371 -26.96 16.50 33.31
CA ARG A 371 -25.71 16.67 34.04
C ARG A 371 -26.00 16.59 35.55
N ALA A 372 -25.30 15.68 36.21
CA ALA A 372 -25.39 15.47 37.65
C ALA A 372 -24.72 16.56 38.49
#